data_AF-M7MVR2-F1
#
_entry.id   AF-M7MVR2-F1
#
_cell.length_a   1.000
_cell.length_b   1.000
_cell.length_c   1.000
_cell.angle_alpha   90.00
_cell.angle_beta   90.00
_cell.angle_gamma   90.00
#
_symmetry.space_group_name_H-M   'P 1'
#
loop_
_entity.id
_entity.type
_entity.pdbx_description
1 polymer ?
#
loop_
_entity_poly.entity_id
_entity_poly.type
_entity_poly.pdbx_seq_one_letter_code
_entity_poly.pdbx_strand_id
1 'polypeptide(L)'
;MTRCTLLLITTGGTGRKALSEGMLLAERYVDALPMDLAIVDSMPFAVAPALRIQEKASFPVPLEDTTSAATSVGPLQAIWNGCRWLTPGSCPPGPLEDNGATEWQWAHYRAVLDAPAEAIMLLWDIYVIPMSQKLAA
;
A
#
# COMPACT_ATOMS: atom_id res chain seq x y z
N MET A 1 19.19 -3.25 2.31
CA MET A 1 17.93 -3.78 1.74
C MET A 1 16.79 -2.94 2.28
N THR A 2 15.97 -2.41 1.40
CA THR A 2 14.83 -1.54 1.72
C THR A 2 13.55 -2.31 1.48
N ARG A 3 12.61 -2.25 2.43
CA ARG A 3 11.27 -2.84 2.30
C ARG A 3 10.29 -1.79 1.83
N CYS A 4 9.56 -2.09 0.76
CA CYS A 4 8.45 -1.32 0.24
C CYS A 4 7.16 -2.13 0.42
N THR A 5 6.23 -1.64 1.21
CA THR A 5 4.93 -2.26 1.45
C THR A 5 3.86 -1.56 0.61
N LEU A 6 3.08 -2.36 -0.11
CA LEU A 6 1.93 -1.93 -0.89
C LEU A 6 0.64 -2.37 -0.20
N LEU A 7 -0.39 -1.55 -0.25
CA LEU A 7 -1.77 -1.97 0.02
C LEU A 7 -2.51 -2.17 -1.30
N LEU A 8 -3.01 -3.38 -1.54
CA LEU A 8 -3.72 -3.74 -2.77
C LEU A 8 -5.17 -4.06 -2.44
N ILE A 9 -6.09 -3.26 -2.99
CA ILE A 9 -7.53 -3.48 -2.87
C ILE A 9 -8.01 -4.14 -4.16
N THR A 10 -8.33 -5.43 -4.09
CA THR A 10 -8.67 -6.22 -5.29
C THR A 10 -10.13 -6.09 -5.66
N THR A 11 -10.44 -6.45 -6.90
CA THR A 11 -11.82 -6.74 -7.30
C THR A 11 -12.31 -7.98 -6.57
N GLY A 12 -13.49 -7.94 -5.95
CA GLY A 12 -13.96 -8.98 -5.03
C GLY A 12 -13.88 -10.42 -5.54
N GLY A 13 -13.95 -11.36 -4.60
CA GLY A 13 -13.90 -12.80 -4.89
C GLY A 13 -13.21 -13.62 -3.82
N THR A 14 -12.71 -14.79 -4.21
CA THR A 14 -12.00 -15.68 -3.29
C THR A 14 -10.58 -15.20 -3.00
N GLY A 15 -10.02 -15.57 -1.85
CA GLY A 15 -8.65 -15.21 -1.48
C GLY A 15 -7.60 -15.65 -2.52
N ARG A 16 -7.83 -16.76 -3.22
CA ARG A 16 -6.94 -17.21 -4.31
C ARG A 16 -6.94 -16.25 -5.50
N LYS A 17 -8.13 -15.78 -5.92
CA LYS A 17 -8.24 -14.81 -7.01
C LYS A 17 -7.58 -13.48 -6.61
N ALA A 18 -7.81 -13.04 -5.38
CA ALA A 18 -7.19 -11.83 -4.84
C ALA A 18 -5.66 -11.92 -4.82
N LEU A 19 -5.09 -13.06 -4.41
CA LEU A 19 -3.64 -13.27 -4.46
C LEU A 19 -3.09 -13.22 -5.90
N SER A 20 -3.76 -13.83 -6.86
CA SER A 20 -3.36 -13.75 -8.27
C SER A 20 -3.44 -12.32 -8.83
N GLU A 21 -4.50 -11.58 -8.49
CA GLU A 21 -4.63 -10.16 -8.87
C GLU A 21 -3.55 -9.30 -8.19
N GLY A 22 -3.30 -9.54 -6.90
CA GLY A 22 -2.27 -8.86 -6.12
C GLY A 22 -0.87 -9.07 -6.69
N MET A 23 -0.54 -10.29 -7.11
CA MET A 23 0.72 -10.60 -7.76
C MET A 23 0.92 -9.80 -9.05
N LEU A 24 -0.10 -9.76 -9.92
CA LEU A 24 -0.05 -8.96 -11.16
C LEU A 24 0.08 -7.46 -10.88
N LEU A 25 -0.59 -6.96 -9.84
CA LEU A 25 -0.47 -5.56 -9.43
C LEU A 25 0.93 -5.25 -8.89
N ALA A 26 1.49 -6.13 -8.07
CA ALA A 26 2.85 -5.98 -7.55
C ALA A 26 3.90 -6.02 -8.67
N GLU A 27 3.77 -6.92 -9.63
CA GLU A 27 4.62 -6.98 -10.84
C GLU A 27 4.53 -5.66 -11.63
N ARG A 28 3.32 -5.16 -11.89
CA ARG A 28 3.13 -3.86 -12.57
C ARG A 28 3.74 -2.69 -11.80
N TYR A 29 3.72 -2.73 -10.48
CA TYR A 29 4.37 -1.71 -9.65
C TYR A 29 5.90 -1.80 -9.77
N VAL A 30 6.44 -3.02 -9.72
CA VAL A 30 7.87 -3.30 -9.91
C VAL A 30 8.35 -2.81 -11.27
N ASP A 31 7.61 -3.07 -12.35
CA ASP A 31 7.96 -2.63 -13.71
C ASP A 31 8.03 -1.10 -13.84
N ALA A 32 7.36 -0.36 -12.95
CA ALA A 32 7.38 1.09 -12.89
C ALA A 32 8.46 1.65 -11.95
N LEU A 33 9.19 0.81 -11.22
CA LEU A 33 10.26 1.28 -10.33
C LEU A 33 11.47 1.78 -11.12
N PRO A 34 12.23 2.73 -10.55
CA PRO A 34 13.49 3.18 -11.13
C PRO A 34 14.46 2.03 -11.46
N MET A 35 15.14 2.12 -12.62
CA MET A 35 16.06 1.08 -13.10
C MET A 35 17.31 0.89 -12.23
N ASP A 36 17.58 1.80 -11.29
CA ASP A 36 18.70 1.72 -10.36
C ASP A 36 18.38 0.87 -9.11
N LEU A 37 17.18 0.29 -9.02
CA LEU A 37 16.78 -0.65 -7.99
C LEU A 37 16.71 -2.08 -8.55
N ALA A 38 17.26 -3.03 -7.79
CA ALA A 38 17.08 -4.45 -8.02
C ALA A 38 16.10 -5.03 -7.00
N ILE A 39 15.13 -5.79 -7.49
CA ILE A 39 14.22 -6.57 -6.65
C ILE A 39 14.96 -7.82 -6.17
N VAL A 40 14.95 -8.02 -4.85
CA VAL A 40 15.50 -9.21 -4.19
C VAL A 40 14.39 -10.23 -3.92
N ASP A 41 13.24 -9.75 -3.45
CA ASP A 41 12.10 -10.59 -3.10
C ASP A 41 10.79 -9.80 -3.21
N SER A 42 9.66 -10.49 -3.41
CA SER A 42 8.33 -9.91 -3.58
C SER A 42 7.28 -10.91 -3.13
N MET A 43 6.56 -10.62 -2.04
CA MET A 43 5.63 -11.57 -1.43
C MET A 43 4.44 -10.93 -0.73
N PRO A 44 3.29 -11.61 -0.67
CA PRO A 44 2.18 -11.19 0.16
C PRO A 44 2.54 -11.32 1.65
N PHE A 45 2.33 -10.26 2.41
CA PHE A 45 2.55 -10.20 3.84
C PHE A 45 1.27 -10.51 4.65
N ALA A 46 0.12 -9.95 4.22
CA ALA A 46 -1.15 -10.13 4.90
C ALA A 46 -2.34 -10.11 3.94
N VAL A 47 -3.43 -10.77 4.33
CA VAL A 47 -4.71 -10.85 3.58
C VAL A 47 -5.87 -10.70 4.55
N ALA A 48 -6.84 -9.87 4.19
CA ALA A 48 -8.10 -9.78 4.92
C ALA A 48 -9.26 -9.32 4.02
N PRO A 49 -10.51 -9.76 4.30
CA PRO A 49 -11.69 -9.14 3.70
C PRO A 49 -11.79 -7.66 4.07
N ALA A 50 -12.13 -6.81 3.10
CA ALA A 50 -12.28 -5.36 3.29
C ALA A 50 -13.21 -5.02 4.45
N LEU A 51 -14.39 -5.67 4.51
CA LEU A 51 -15.39 -5.46 5.56
C LEU A 51 -14.80 -5.56 6.98
N ARG A 52 -13.95 -6.56 7.23
CA ARG A 52 -13.33 -6.75 8.56
C ARG A 52 -12.32 -5.67 8.92
N ILE A 53 -11.67 -5.09 7.91
CA ILE A 53 -10.73 -3.98 8.11
C ILE A 53 -11.50 -2.69 8.32
N GLN A 54 -12.56 -2.45 7.56
CA GLN A 54 -13.44 -1.29 7.67
C GLN A 54 -14.09 -1.20 9.05
N GLU A 55 -14.57 -2.33 9.61
CA GLU A 55 -15.13 -2.40 10.96
C GLU A 55 -14.15 -1.96 12.06
N LYS A 56 -12.84 -2.02 11.80
CA LYS A 56 -11.77 -1.64 12.73
C LYS A 56 -11.09 -0.33 12.36
N ALA A 57 -11.45 0.27 11.22
CA ALA A 57 -10.83 1.49 10.74
C ALA A 57 -11.17 2.64 11.66
N SER A 58 -10.15 3.17 12.32
CA SER A 58 -10.27 4.35 13.17
C SER A 58 -9.94 5.60 12.37
N PHE A 59 -10.54 6.72 12.77
CA PHE A 59 -10.25 8.03 12.18
C PHE A 59 -8.74 8.32 12.25
N PRO A 60 -8.13 8.89 11.19
CA PRO A 60 -6.70 9.20 11.19
C PRO A 60 -6.33 10.13 12.35
N VAL A 61 -5.21 9.86 13.00
CA VAL A 61 -4.60 10.71 14.02
C VAL A 61 -3.12 10.93 13.67
N PRO A 62 -2.50 12.05 14.06
CA PRO A 62 -1.07 12.26 13.86
C PRO A 62 -0.26 11.11 14.46
N LEU A 63 0.72 10.63 13.70
CA LEU A 63 1.65 9.59 14.16
C LEU A 63 2.99 10.21 14.57
N GLU A 64 3.69 9.54 15.47
CA GLU A 64 5.08 9.90 15.82
C GLU A 64 6.05 9.64 14.65
N ASP A 65 5.73 8.65 13.79
CA ASP A 65 6.46 8.40 12.56
C ASP A 65 6.22 9.55 11.56
N THR A 66 7.26 10.37 11.38
CA THR A 66 7.24 11.53 10.49
C THR A 66 7.58 11.20 9.04
N THR A 67 7.75 9.92 8.69
CA THR A 67 8.02 9.53 7.30
C THR A 67 6.79 9.78 6.43
N SER A 68 7.00 10.16 5.17
CA SER A 68 5.90 10.41 4.24
C SER A 68 5.04 9.16 3.98
N ALA A 69 5.57 7.97 4.23
CA ALA A 69 4.88 6.70 4.04
C ALA A 69 4.05 6.27 5.27
N ALA A 70 4.15 6.98 6.40
CA ALA A 70 3.53 6.57 7.65
C ALA A 70 2.00 6.45 7.56
N THR A 71 1.46 5.31 7.99
CA THR A 71 0.02 5.07 8.15
C THR A 71 -0.26 4.32 9.45
N SER A 72 -1.54 4.20 9.84
CA SER A 72 -1.95 3.50 11.06
C SER A 72 -1.62 2.00 11.08
N VAL A 73 -1.33 1.40 9.93
CA VAL A 73 -0.92 -0.01 9.79
C VAL A 73 0.58 -0.17 9.54
N GLY A 74 1.36 0.91 9.70
CA GLY A 74 2.77 0.99 9.39
C GLY A 74 3.05 1.73 8.07
N PRO A 75 4.33 1.82 7.64
CA PRO A 75 4.68 2.53 6.42
C PRO A 75 4.11 1.84 5.16
N LEU A 76 3.38 2.57 4.33
CA LEU A 76 2.91 2.15 3.02
C LEU A 76 3.48 3.07 1.94
N GLN A 77 4.18 2.50 0.97
CA GLN A 77 4.81 3.25 -0.13
C GLN A 77 3.81 3.55 -1.26
N ALA A 78 2.83 2.68 -1.46
CA ALA A 78 1.75 2.91 -2.42
C ALA A 78 0.48 2.13 -2.07
N ILE A 79 -0.64 2.61 -2.59
CA ILE A 79 -1.95 1.99 -2.46
C ILE A 79 -2.55 1.82 -3.86
N TRP A 80 -2.94 0.60 -4.21
CA TRP A 80 -3.86 0.37 -5.33
C TRP A 80 -5.28 0.38 -4.79
N ASN A 81 -6.05 1.42 -5.13
CA ASN A 81 -7.40 1.61 -4.58
C ASN A 81 -8.52 0.95 -5.42
N GLY A 82 -8.16 0.03 -6.31
CA GLY A 82 -9.10 -0.61 -7.25
C GLY A 82 -9.18 0.07 -8.62
N CYS A 83 -8.70 1.32 -8.77
CA CYS A 83 -8.70 2.01 -10.07
C CYS A 83 -7.34 2.63 -10.45
N ARG A 84 -6.58 3.13 -9.47
CA ARG A 84 -5.28 3.75 -9.70
C ARG A 84 -4.33 3.54 -8.53
N TRP A 85 -3.05 3.79 -8.79
CA TRP A 85 -2.04 3.91 -7.75
C TRP A 85 -2.12 5.27 -7.08
N LEU A 86 -2.05 5.27 -5.76
CA LEU A 86 -1.83 6.43 -4.92
C LEU A 86 -0.44 6.28 -4.27
N THR A 87 0.27 7.39 -4.13
CA THR A 87 1.55 7.46 -3.39
C THR A 87 1.52 8.69 -2.48
N PRO A 88 2.40 8.78 -1.46
CA PRO A 88 2.46 9.96 -0.60
C PRO A 88 2.57 11.29 -1.36
N GLY A 89 3.30 11.31 -2.48
CA GLY A 89 3.48 12.51 -3.31
C GLY A 89 2.37 12.79 -4.33
N SER A 90 1.39 11.90 -4.48
CA SER A 90 0.31 12.03 -5.47
C SER A 90 -1.09 11.75 -4.91
N CYS A 91 -1.20 11.69 -3.58
CA CYS A 91 -2.44 11.38 -2.91
C CYS A 91 -3.41 12.57 -2.91
N PRO A 92 -4.73 12.32 -2.80
CA PRO A 92 -5.71 13.39 -2.68
C PRO A 92 -5.46 14.21 -1.39
N PRO A 93 -5.81 15.51 -1.38
CA PRO A 93 -5.67 16.32 -0.19
C PRO A 93 -6.52 15.80 0.97
N GLY A 94 -6.07 16.11 2.19
CA GLY A 94 -6.80 15.86 3.42
C GLY A 94 -8.15 16.61 3.48
N PRO A 95 -8.98 16.33 4.50
CA PRO A 95 -10.16 17.16 4.77
C PRO A 95 -9.76 18.58 5.16
N LEU A 96 -10.71 19.53 5.05
CA LEU A 96 -10.49 20.93 5.43
C LEU A 96 -10.30 21.10 6.94
N GLU A 97 -10.95 20.26 7.73
CA GLU A 97 -10.80 20.23 9.18
C GLU A 97 -9.53 19.46 9.54
N ASP A 98 -8.52 20.19 10.01
CA ASP A 98 -7.22 19.64 10.36
C ASP A 98 -7.25 19.04 11.77
N ASN A 99 -6.91 17.76 11.86
CA ASN A 99 -6.73 17.04 13.11
C ASN A 99 -5.26 16.63 13.35
N GLY A 100 -4.34 17.15 12.54
CA GLY A 100 -2.91 16.88 12.57
C GLY A 100 -2.48 15.65 11.76
N ALA A 101 -3.40 14.86 11.23
CA ALA A 101 -3.05 13.72 10.38
C ALA A 101 -2.67 14.18 8.96
N THR A 102 -1.65 13.56 8.38
CA THR A 102 -1.16 13.87 7.04
C THR A 102 -2.16 13.48 5.96
N GLU A 103 -2.05 14.09 4.78
CA GLU A 103 -2.85 13.74 3.61
C GLU A 103 -2.73 12.26 3.24
N TRP A 104 -1.54 11.66 3.47
CA TRP A 104 -1.32 10.24 3.19
C TRP A 104 -2.08 9.33 4.16
N GLN A 105 -2.12 9.67 5.45
CA GLN A 105 -2.92 8.93 6.43
C GLN A 105 -4.41 8.99 6.09
N TRP A 106 -4.86 10.15 5.60
CA TRP A 106 -6.22 10.35 5.10
C TRP A 106 -6.50 9.55 3.83
N ALA A 107 -5.57 9.53 2.88
CA ALA A 107 -5.68 8.75 1.66
C ALA A 107 -5.78 7.24 1.95
N HIS A 108 -4.98 6.73 2.88
CA HIS A 108 -5.08 5.36 3.36
C HIS A 108 -6.46 5.06 3.98
N TYR A 109 -6.92 5.90 4.90
CA TYR A 109 -8.21 5.72 5.54
C TYR A 109 -9.38 5.72 4.55
N ARG A 110 -9.39 6.66 3.60
CA ARG A 110 -10.40 6.71 2.54
C ARG A 110 -10.32 5.48 1.63
N ALA A 111 -9.13 5.07 1.21
CA ALA A 111 -8.97 3.87 0.39
C ALA A 111 -9.55 2.62 1.09
N VAL A 112 -9.34 2.49 2.41
CA VAL A 112 -9.92 1.39 3.20
C VAL A 112 -11.44 1.49 3.25
N LEU A 113 -12.00 2.66 3.57
CA LEU A 113 -13.44 2.83 3.72
C LEU A 113 -14.23 2.77 2.40
N ASP A 114 -13.64 3.26 1.31
CA ASP A 114 -14.27 3.28 -0.01
C ASP A 114 -14.14 1.95 -0.76
N ALA A 115 -13.39 0.99 -0.20
CA ALA A 115 -13.25 -0.33 -0.79
C ALA A 115 -14.60 -1.06 -0.87
N PRO A 116 -14.90 -1.78 -1.98
CA PRO A 116 -16.07 -2.65 -2.05
C PRO A 116 -16.11 -3.65 -0.89
N ALA A 117 -17.29 -3.91 -0.33
CA ALA A 117 -17.42 -4.77 0.86
C ALA A 117 -16.93 -6.21 0.61
N GLU A 118 -17.05 -6.68 -0.64
CA GLU A 118 -16.58 -7.97 -1.13
C GLU A 118 -15.10 -8.00 -1.53
N ALA A 119 -14.41 -6.86 -1.50
CA ALA A 119 -12.99 -6.78 -1.83
C ALA A 119 -12.14 -7.53 -0.81
N ILE A 120 -10.99 -8.01 -1.28
CA ILE A 120 -9.92 -8.51 -0.42
C ILE A 120 -8.80 -7.47 -0.44
N MET A 121 -8.31 -7.13 0.75
CA MET A 121 -7.15 -6.26 0.92
C MET A 121 -5.92 -7.12 1.16
N LEU A 122 -4.84 -6.82 0.43
CA LEU A 122 -3.53 -7.44 0.61
C LEU A 122 -2.52 -6.38 1.05
N LEU A 123 -1.67 -6.76 2.00
CA LEU A 123 -0.37 -6.12 2.13
C LEU A 123 0.65 -6.94 1.36
N TRP A 124 1.44 -6.27 0.52
CA TRP A 124 2.45 -6.91 -0.31
C TRP A 124 3.80 -6.24 -0.09
N ASP A 125 4.81 -7.01 0.31
CA ASP A 125 6.14 -6.51 0.57
C ASP A 125 7.05 -6.77 -0.65
N ILE A 126 7.78 -5.73 -1.06
CA ILE A 126 8.81 -5.76 -2.09
C ILE A 126 10.12 -5.36 -1.43
N TYR A 127 11.14 -6.21 -1.55
CA TYR A 127 12.48 -5.97 -1.02
C TYR A 127 13.40 -5.56 -2.13
N VAL A 128 14.02 -4.38 -1.99
CA VAL A 128 14.90 -3.79 -2.99
C VAL A 128 16.30 -3.50 -2.46
N ILE A 129 17.28 -3.54 -3.35
CA ILE A 129 18.64 -3.05 -3.11
C ILE A 129 19.06 -2.14 -4.27
N PRO A 130 19.96 -1.17 -4.05
CA PRO A 130 20.59 -0.43 -5.14
C PRO A 130 21.30 -1.38 -6.11
N MET A 131 21.17 -1.16 -7.41
CA MET A 131 21.77 -2.00 -8.45
C MET A 131 23.30 -2.06 -8.34
N SER A 132 23.93 -0.98 -7.86
CA SER A 132 25.37 -0.95 -7.54
C SER A 132 25.79 -1.99 -6.51
N GLN A 133 24.93 -2.31 -5.54
CA GLN A 133 25.19 -3.34 -4.54
C GLN A 133 25.00 -4.75 -5.11
N LYS A 134 24.07 -4.93 -6.06
CA LYS A 134 23.85 -6.23 -6.73
C LYS A 134 25.02 -6.63 -7.63
N LEU A 135 25.66 -5.67 -8.30
CA LEU A 135 26.80 -5.93 -9.19
C LEU A 135 28.11 -6.23 -8.45
N ALA A 136 28.17 -5.93 -7.14
CA ALA A 136 29.35 -6.13 -6.31
C ALA A 136 29.35 -7.46 -5.53
N ALA A 137 28.25 -8.23 -5.60
CA ALA A 137 28.05 -9.51 -4.92
C ALA A 137 28.14 -10.68 -5.91
#